data_AF-A0A5T2U3M9-F1
#
_entry.id   AF-A0A5T2U3M9-F1
#
_cell.length_a   1.000
_cell.length_b   1.000
_cell.length_c   1.000
_cell.angle_alpha   90.00
_cell.angle_beta   90.00
_cell.angle_gamma   90.00
#
_symmetry.space_group_name_H-M   'P 1'
#
loop_
_entity.id
_entity.type
_entity.pdbx_description
1 polymer ?
#
loop_
_entity_poly.entity_id
_entity_poly.type
_entity_poly.pdbx_seq_one_letter_code
_entity_poly.pdbx_strand_id
1 'polypeptide(L)'
;MNVMKCIYIVVMLCVYPSIAWGEREWPITGIYTDLSFHKITGDVLGTEIIIGYSNKGYWAIFQYSEGEPSIPVIVPLNVSGNNISFNLPTNTYDRGRFDGEILQGGWLIGEFERNKQKLKLRRKNSYWQYR
;
A
#
# COMPACT_ATOMS: atom_id res chain seq x y z
N MET A 1 47.82 36.32 22.57
CA MET A 1 47.85 34.99 21.94
C MET A 1 46.79 34.09 22.57
N ASN A 2 45.49 34.37 22.38
CA ASN A 2 44.39 33.54 22.94
C ASN A 2 43.02 33.70 22.23
N VAL A 3 42.84 34.66 21.32
CA VAL A 3 41.53 34.88 20.66
C VAL A 3 41.41 34.09 19.34
N MET A 4 42.51 33.91 18.60
CA MET A 4 42.50 33.18 17.32
C MET A 4 42.33 31.65 17.44
N LYS A 5 42.69 31.04 18.58
CA LYS A 5 42.48 29.59 18.81
C LYS A 5 41.01 29.26 19.13
N CYS A 6 40.27 30.18 19.74
CA CYS A 6 38.85 29.97 20.04
C CYS A 6 37.97 30.02 18.80
N ILE A 7 38.36 30.75 17.76
CA ILE A 7 37.58 30.88 16.52
C ILE A 7 37.62 29.59 15.68
N TYR A 8 38.74 28.85 15.69
CA TYR A 8 38.87 27.59 14.95
C TYR A 8 38.05 26.44 15.54
N ILE A 9 37.77 26.46 16.85
CA ILE A 9 37.02 25.39 17.52
C ILE A 9 35.50 25.51 17.28
N VAL A 10 34.99 26.72 17.03
CA VAL A 10 33.54 26.94 16.82
C VAL A 10 33.10 26.55 15.40
N VAL A 11 33.97 26.70 14.40
CA VAL A 11 33.62 26.36 12.99
C VAL A 11 33.61 24.83 12.76
N MET A 12 34.37 24.06 13.54
CA MET A 12 34.47 22.61 13.37
C MET A 12 33.29 21.82 13.99
N LEU A 13 32.45 22.47 14.81
CA LEU A 13 31.30 21.85 15.48
C LEU A 13 29.99 21.93 14.67
N CYS A 14 29.97 22.56 13.50
CA CYS A 14 28.77 22.66 12.66
C CYS A 14 28.69 21.58 11.56
N VAL A 15 29.65 20.66 11.48
CA VAL A 15 29.58 19.49 10.60
C VAL A 15 29.01 18.31 11.38
N TYR A 16 27.80 18.47 11.92
CA TYR A 16 27.03 17.30 12.32
C TYR A 16 26.62 16.57 11.05
N PRO A 17 26.99 15.30 10.84
CA PRO A 17 26.34 14.51 9.82
C PRO A 17 24.87 14.45 10.20
N SER A 18 24.02 15.07 9.38
CA SER A 18 22.59 14.80 9.41
C SER A 18 22.46 13.30 9.22
N ILE A 19 22.22 12.57 10.30
CA ILE A 19 21.76 11.20 10.20
C ILE A 19 20.38 11.36 9.56
N ALA A 20 20.33 11.23 8.24
CA ALA A 20 19.07 11.07 7.54
C ALA A 20 18.53 9.73 8.05
N TRP A 21 17.63 9.79 9.02
CA TRP A 21 16.81 8.65 9.37
C TRP A 21 15.95 8.38 8.15
N GLY A 22 16.43 7.53 7.25
CA GLY A 22 15.61 7.00 6.18
C GLY A 22 14.46 6.29 6.86
N GLU A 23 13.25 6.86 6.76
CA GLU A 23 12.05 6.13 7.13
C GLU A 23 12.10 4.82 6.35
N ARG A 24 12.01 3.67 7.05
CA ARG A 24 11.92 2.38 6.37
C ARG A 24 10.66 2.42 5.52
N GLU A 25 10.83 2.63 4.22
CA GLU A 25 9.75 2.48 3.26
C GLU A 25 9.24 1.05 3.35
N TRP A 26 7.94 0.91 3.62
CA TRP A 26 7.34 -0.41 3.68
C TRP A 26 7.22 -0.96 2.26
N PRO A 27 7.51 -2.25 2.01
CA PRO A 27 7.44 -2.78 0.65
C PRO A 27 6.05 -2.57 0.05
N ILE A 28 6.00 -1.87 -1.09
CA ILE A 28 4.75 -1.59 -1.83
C ILE A 28 4.17 -2.88 -2.43
N THR A 29 5.03 -3.72 -3.00
CA THR A 29 4.63 -5.01 -3.58
C THR A 29 4.20 -5.98 -2.49
N GLY A 30 3.16 -6.78 -2.71
CA GLY A 30 2.67 -7.76 -1.74
C GLY A 30 1.17 -8.04 -1.87
N ILE A 31 0.65 -8.87 -0.97
CA ILE A 31 -0.76 -9.24 -0.92
C ILE A 31 -1.40 -8.53 0.28
N TYR A 32 -2.45 -7.76 0.03
CA TYR A 32 -3.24 -7.04 1.01
C TYR A 32 -4.66 -7.57 0.93
N THR A 33 -5.13 -8.20 1.99
CA THR A 33 -6.40 -8.94 1.89
C THR A 33 -7.10 -9.02 3.23
N ASP A 34 -8.42 -8.95 3.19
CA ASP A 34 -9.31 -9.37 4.27
C ASP A 34 -10.25 -10.50 3.81
N LEU A 35 -10.04 -11.06 2.60
CA LEU A 35 -10.77 -12.22 2.13
C LEU A 35 -10.73 -13.33 3.16
N SER A 36 -11.91 -13.86 3.47
CA SER A 36 -12.11 -14.91 4.45
C SER A 36 -13.34 -15.75 4.14
N PHE A 37 -13.29 -17.02 4.54
CA PHE A 37 -14.43 -17.92 4.44
C PHE A 37 -15.33 -17.78 5.66
N HIS A 38 -16.60 -17.50 5.43
CA HIS A 38 -17.61 -17.37 6.45
C HIS A 38 -18.29 -18.73 6.68
N LYS A 39 -17.85 -19.43 7.74
CA LYS A 39 -18.20 -20.85 8.00
C LYS A 39 -19.70 -21.13 8.08
N ILE A 40 -20.51 -20.17 8.51
CA ILE A 40 -21.95 -20.35 8.73
C ILE A 40 -22.69 -20.32 7.40
N THR A 41 -22.36 -19.37 6.53
CA THR A 41 -23.07 -19.15 5.27
C THR A 41 -22.45 -19.92 4.11
N GLY A 42 -21.18 -20.34 4.25
CA GLY A 42 -20.44 -20.96 3.15
C GLY A 42 -19.84 -19.96 2.17
N ASP A 43 -19.94 -18.67 2.49
CA ASP A 43 -19.52 -17.58 1.63
C ASP A 43 -18.03 -17.29 1.72
N VAL A 44 -17.48 -16.72 0.67
CA VAL A 44 -16.23 -15.97 0.74
C VAL A 44 -16.59 -14.49 0.78
N LEU A 45 -15.99 -13.73 1.69
CA LEU A 45 -16.29 -12.32 1.88
C LEU A 45 -14.99 -11.52 1.97
N GLY A 46 -15.02 -10.30 1.44
CA GLY A 46 -13.94 -9.31 1.57
C GLY A 46 -13.34 -8.87 0.24
N THR A 47 -12.13 -8.35 0.33
CA THR A 47 -11.36 -7.75 -0.75
C THR A 47 -9.92 -8.24 -0.72
N GLU A 48 -9.34 -8.44 -1.89
CA GLU A 48 -7.93 -8.74 -2.07
C GLU A 48 -7.32 -7.81 -3.12
N ILE A 49 -6.17 -7.23 -2.76
CA ILE A 49 -5.34 -6.41 -3.62
C ILE A 49 -3.94 -7.00 -3.62
N ILE A 50 -3.49 -7.48 -4.78
CA ILE A 50 -2.12 -7.99 -4.99
C ILE A 50 -1.35 -6.96 -5.79
N ILE A 51 -0.27 -6.43 -5.22
CA ILE A 51 0.58 -5.44 -5.87
C ILE A 51 1.86 -6.09 -6.34
N GLY A 52 2.19 -5.91 -7.62
CA GLY A 52 3.44 -6.35 -8.21
C GLY A 52 4.12 -5.24 -9.02
N TYR A 53 5.32 -5.54 -9.51
CA TYR A 53 6.12 -4.66 -10.34
C TYR A 53 6.50 -5.37 -11.65
N SER A 54 6.57 -4.62 -12.74
CA SER A 54 6.91 -5.12 -14.08
C SER A 54 7.79 -4.09 -14.81
N ASN A 55 8.24 -4.43 -16.01
CA ASN A 55 8.95 -3.48 -16.88
C ASN A 55 8.11 -2.26 -17.30
N LYS A 56 6.79 -2.28 -17.07
CA LYS A 56 5.88 -1.14 -17.31
C LYS A 56 5.49 -0.40 -16.01
N GLY A 57 6.14 -0.71 -14.89
CA GLY A 57 5.83 -0.15 -13.58
C GLY A 57 4.96 -1.07 -12.73
N TYR A 58 4.35 -0.47 -11.70
CA TYR A 58 3.50 -1.19 -10.75
C TYR A 58 2.15 -1.56 -11.37
N TRP A 59 1.61 -2.67 -10.90
CA TRP A 59 0.29 -3.15 -11.23
C TRP A 59 -0.39 -3.69 -9.99
N ALA A 60 -1.72 -3.70 -10.00
CA ALA A 60 -2.54 -4.30 -8.96
C ALA A 60 -3.52 -5.30 -9.56
N ILE A 61 -3.64 -6.48 -8.94
CA ILE A 61 -4.81 -7.34 -9.10
C ILE A 61 -5.81 -6.93 -8.02
N PHE A 62 -7.06 -6.72 -8.40
CA PHE A 62 -8.16 -6.43 -7.50
C PHE A 62 -9.22 -7.52 -7.59
N GLN A 63 -9.63 -8.06 -6.45
CA GLN A 63 -10.75 -9.01 -6.33
C GLN A 63 -11.66 -8.61 -5.17
N TYR A 64 -12.96 -8.75 -5.37
CA TYR A 64 -13.98 -8.50 -4.35
C TYR A 64 -14.96 -9.65 -4.21
N SER A 65 -15.51 -9.85 -3.01
CA SER A 65 -16.50 -10.89 -2.75
C SER A 65 -17.53 -10.47 -1.69
N GLU A 66 -18.80 -10.66 -2.03
CA GLU A 66 -20.00 -10.51 -1.18
C GLU A 66 -20.79 -11.84 -1.09
N GLY A 67 -20.08 -12.97 -1.11
CA GLY A 67 -20.68 -14.30 -1.17
C GLY A 67 -19.90 -15.15 -2.15
N GLU A 68 -20.04 -14.77 -3.42
CA GLU A 68 -19.29 -15.33 -4.54
C GLU A 68 -18.12 -14.39 -4.91
N PRO A 69 -16.88 -14.91 -5.04
CA PRO A 69 -15.76 -14.11 -5.50
C PRO A 69 -15.92 -13.69 -6.95
N SER A 70 -15.83 -12.40 -7.20
CA SER A 70 -15.76 -11.86 -8.56
C SER A 70 -14.48 -12.28 -9.28
N ILE A 71 -14.50 -12.25 -10.62
CA ILE A 71 -13.30 -12.46 -11.43
C ILE A 71 -12.32 -11.31 -11.17
N PRO A 72 -11.06 -11.60 -10.79
CA PRO A 72 -10.08 -10.55 -10.53
C PRO A 72 -9.74 -9.75 -11.78
N VAL A 73 -9.49 -8.45 -11.61
CA VAL A 73 -9.01 -7.56 -12.68
C VAL A 73 -7.58 -7.13 -12.41
N ILE A 74 -6.80 -6.94 -13.48
CA ILE A 74 -5.44 -6.40 -13.40
C ILE A 74 -5.46 -4.97 -13.92
N VAL A 75 -4.95 -4.02 -13.12
CA VAL A 75 -4.95 -2.61 -13.45
C VAL A 75 -3.55 -2.00 -13.24
N PRO A 76 -3.17 -0.97 -14.03
CA PRO A 76 -1.99 -0.17 -13.74
C PRO A 76 -2.11 0.48 -12.36
N LEU A 77 -1.00 0.53 -11.62
CA LEU A 77 -0.93 1.13 -10.30
C LEU A 77 0.03 2.33 -10.32
N ASN A 78 -0.47 3.49 -9.93
CA ASN A 78 0.37 4.65 -9.67
C ASN A 78 0.87 4.61 -8.23
N VAL A 79 2.16 4.82 -8.04
CA VAL A 79 2.81 4.82 -6.72
C VAL A 79 3.59 6.12 -6.55
N SER A 80 3.38 6.81 -5.43
CA SER A 80 4.09 8.03 -5.04
C SER A 80 4.42 7.97 -3.54
N GLY A 81 5.65 7.57 -3.22
CA GLY A 81 6.03 7.17 -1.86
C GLY A 81 5.16 6.01 -1.39
N ASN A 82 4.48 6.18 -0.26
CA ASN A 82 3.56 5.19 0.31
C ASN A 82 2.13 5.29 -0.24
N ASN A 83 1.84 6.31 -1.06
CA ASN A 83 0.51 6.49 -1.64
C ASN A 83 0.38 5.68 -2.92
N ILE A 84 -0.76 5.02 -3.09
CA ILE A 84 -1.09 4.24 -4.27
C ILE A 84 -2.44 4.67 -4.83
N SER A 85 -2.59 4.60 -6.15
CA SER A 85 -3.90 4.81 -6.78
C SER A 85 -4.06 4.01 -8.07
N PHE A 86 -5.29 3.57 -8.33
CA PHE A 86 -5.65 2.85 -9.54
C PHE A 86 -7.12 3.06 -9.89
N ASN A 87 -7.49 2.85 -11.16
CA ASN A 87 -8.88 2.92 -11.60
C ASN A 87 -9.40 1.51 -11.86
N LEU A 88 -10.56 1.18 -11.29
CA LEU A 88 -11.26 -0.05 -11.64
C LEU A 88 -12.09 0.13 -12.91
N PRO A 89 -12.14 -0.91 -13.78
CA PRO A 89 -12.92 -0.86 -14.99
C PRO A 89 -14.42 -0.92 -14.66
N THR A 90 -15.18 0.04 -15.18
CA THR A 90 -16.60 0.24 -14.82
C THR A 90 -17.52 -0.89 -15.24
N ASN A 91 -17.12 -1.70 -16.22
CA ASN A 91 -17.86 -2.88 -16.66
C ASN A 91 -17.79 -4.05 -15.67
N THR A 92 -16.79 -4.06 -14.77
CA THR A 92 -16.55 -5.15 -13.81
C THR A 92 -16.82 -4.69 -12.38
N TYR A 93 -16.41 -3.46 -12.06
CA TYR A 93 -16.60 -2.86 -10.74
C TYR A 93 -17.01 -1.41 -10.87
N ASP A 94 -18.22 -1.07 -10.41
CA ASP A 94 -18.68 0.32 -10.37
C ASP A 94 -18.23 1.04 -9.08
N ARG A 95 -16.91 1.13 -8.88
CA ARG A 95 -16.30 1.81 -7.72
C ARG A 95 -15.41 3.00 -8.11
N GLY A 96 -14.97 3.03 -9.38
CA GLY A 96 -14.12 4.08 -9.91
C GLY A 96 -12.68 3.99 -9.40
N ARG A 97 -12.10 5.16 -9.09
CA ARG A 97 -10.73 5.28 -8.61
C ARG A 97 -10.60 4.84 -7.15
N PHE A 98 -9.56 4.10 -6.85
CA PHE A 98 -9.08 3.86 -5.49
C PHE A 98 -7.90 4.76 -5.21
N ASP A 99 -7.91 5.43 -4.05
CA ASP A 99 -6.79 6.16 -3.50
C ASP A 99 -6.48 5.60 -2.11
N GLY A 100 -5.24 5.20 -1.88
CA GLY A 100 -4.83 4.56 -0.64
C GLY A 100 -3.39 4.82 -0.25
N GLU A 101 -3.06 4.39 0.96
CA GLU A 101 -1.76 4.55 1.60
C GLU A 101 -1.34 3.25 2.27
N ILE A 102 -0.08 2.88 2.08
CA ILE A 102 0.56 1.75 2.76
C ILE A 102 1.22 2.28 4.03
N LEU A 103 0.60 1.97 5.17
CA LEU A 103 1.09 2.36 6.48
C LEU A 103 2.19 1.41 6.98
N GLN A 104 2.99 1.93 7.91
CA GLN A 104 3.88 1.11 8.72
C GLN A 104 3.10 -0.03 9.40
N GLY A 105 3.72 -1.21 9.46
CA GLY A 105 3.07 -2.42 9.98
C GLY A 105 2.26 -3.21 8.93
N GLY A 106 2.30 -2.79 7.66
CA GLY A 106 1.75 -3.56 6.54
C GLY A 106 0.24 -3.46 6.42
N TRP A 107 -0.32 -2.29 6.66
CA TRP A 107 -1.73 -2.00 6.40
C TRP A 107 -1.87 -1.18 5.12
N LEU A 108 -2.76 -1.60 4.24
CA LEU A 108 -3.24 -0.77 3.15
C LEU A 108 -4.59 -0.19 3.55
N ILE A 109 -4.65 1.13 3.69
CA ILE A 109 -5.90 1.85 3.91
C ILE A 109 -6.21 2.69 2.68
N GLY A 110 -7.49 2.95 2.41
CA GLY A 110 -7.87 3.82 1.31
C GLY A 110 -9.36 3.84 1.10
N GLU A 111 -9.79 4.54 0.08
CA GLU A 111 -11.20 4.64 -0.28
C GLU A 111 -11.44 4.71 -1.78
N PHE A 112 -12.63 4.28 -2.18
CA PHE A 112 -13.11 4.42 -3.55
C PHE A 112 -13.85 5.72 -3.75
N GLU A 113 -13.56 6.40 -4.85
CA GLU A 113 -14.10 7.72 -5.17
C GLU A 113 -15.63 7.71 -5.29
N ARG A 114 -16.21 6.72 -5.99
CA ARG A 114 -17.64 6.71 -6.36
C ARG A 114 -18.56 6.36 -5.20
N ASN A 115 -18.28 5.24 -4.52
CA ASN A 115 -19.16 4.71 -3.47
C ASN A 115 -18.65 5.03 -2.05
N LYS A 116 -17.51 5.72 -1.92
CA LYS A 116 -16.88 6.07 -0.63
C LYS A 116 -16.58 4.88 0.28
N GLN A 117 -16.53 3.67 -0.30
CA GLN A 117 -16.17 2.47 0.44
C GLN A 117 -14.73 2.57 0.89
N LYS A 118 -14.52 2.49 2.20
CA LYS A 118 -13.20 2.46 2.82
C LYS A 118 -12.69 1.02 2.90
N LEU A 119 -11.42 0.83 2.58
CA LEU A 119 -10.71 -0.43 2.75
C LEU A 119 -9.67 -0.31 3.86
N LYS A 120 -9.53 -1.38 4.63
CA LYS A 120 -8.45 -1.56 5.59
C LYS A 120 -7.95 -3.00 5.50
N LEU A 121 -6.94 -3.20 4.66
CA LEU A 121 -6.43 -4.51 4.30
C LEU A 121 -5.10 -4.76 4.99
N ARG A 122 -4.96 -5.93 5.61
CA ARG A 122 -3.70 -6.35 6.22
C ARG A 122 -2.85 -7.06 5.18
N ARG A 123 -1.55 -6.80 5.19
CA ARG A 123 -0.58 -7.58 4.44
C ARG A 123 -0.48 -8.98 5.03
N LYS A 124 -0.89 -9.98 4.26
CA LYS A 124 -0.82 -11.42 4.60
C LYS A 124 -0.95 -12.24 3.31
N ASN A 125 -0.72 -13.54 3.41
CA ASN A 125 -0.89 -14.44 2.28
C ASN A 125 -2.35 -14.48 1.78
N SER A 126 -2.53 -14.78 0.49
CA SER A 126 -3.85 -14.79 -0.15
C SER A 126 -4.73 -15.89 0.43
N TYR A 127 -6.04 -15.65 0.44
CA TYR A 127 -7.04 -16.68 0.77
C TYR A 127 -6.85 -17.94 -0.08
N TRP A 128 -6.45 -17.79 -1.34
CA TRP A 128 -6.31 -18.87 -2.31
C TRP A 128 -5.10 -19.77 -2.12
N GLN A 129 -4.14 -19.39 -1.26
CA GLN A 129 -2.89 -20.14 -1.06
C GLN A 129 -2.97 -21.22 0.03
N TYR A 130 -4.03 -21.22 0.85
CA TYR A 130 -4.13 -22.05 2.05
C TYR A 130 -5.29 -23.06 2.01
N ARG A 131 -5.84 -23.33 0.83
CA ARG A 131 -6.78 -24.43 0.65
C ARG A 131 -6.08 -25.76 0.45
#